data_AF-A0ABC9HJA0-F1
#
_entry.id   AF-A0ABC9HJA0-F1
#
_cell.length_a   1.000
_cell.length_b   1.000
_cell.length_c   1.000
_cell.angle_alpha   90.00
_cell.angle_beta   90.00
_cell.angle_gamma   90.00
#
_symmetry.space_group_name_H-M   'P 1'
#
loop_
_entity.id
_entity.type
_entity.pdbx_description
1 polymer ?
#
loop_
_entity_poly.entity_id
_entity_poly.type
_entity_poly.pdbx_seq_one_letter_code
_entity_poly.pdbx_strand_id
1 'polypeptide(L)'
;MGASLVVVQARPPTAPVMLSSMRGLVTNLNQYTLRYGRDFPNDFRRTLNQRVRTLNQHFRDAETDRKLLTNANFLDTLAGTLSNLENILERLLLQLVHLQDPSPRTEGVTQNTEWIRQDLNDLLNLVREKRAVNRRARRRT
;
A
#
# COMPACT_ATOMS: atom_id res chain seq x y z
N MET A 1 11.95 -41.82 12.76
CA MET A 1 12.66 -40.59 12.36
C MET A 1 11.62 -39.51 12.13
N GLY A 2 11.37 -38.66 13.14
CA GLY A 2 10.37 -37.60 13.05
C GLY A 2 10.99 -36.35 12.44
N ALA A 3 10.56 -35.99 11.23
CA ALA A 3 10.92 -34.71 10.65
C ALA A 3 10.22 -33.60 11.44
N SER A 4 10.95 -32.94 12.33
CA SER A 4 10.52 -31.68 12.92
C SER A 4 10.36 -30.67 11.79
N LEU A 5 9.10 -30.41 11.41
CA LEU A 5 8.76 -29.27 10.57
C LEU A 5 9.22 -28.01 11.31
N VAL A 6 10.37 -27.47 10.89
CA VAL A 6 10.73 -26.10 11.19
C VAL A 6 9.72 -25.24 10.46
N VAL A 7 8.61 -24.93 11.13
CA VAL A 7 7.75 -23.82 10.73
C VAL A 7 8.66 -22.60 10.79
N VAL A 8 9.16 -22.19 9.62
CA VAL A 8 9.81 -20.89 9.46
C VAL A 8 8.74 -19.87 9.80
N GLN A 9 8.63 -19.53 11.09
CA GLN A 9 7.82 -18.41 11.51
C GLN A 9 8.47 -17.20 10.86
N ALA A 10 7.87 -16.71 9.78
CA ALA A 10 8.20 -15.44 9.19
C ALA A 10 8.31 -14.44 10.34
N ARG A 11 9.50 -13.84 10.50
CA ARG A 11 9.73 -12.88 11.58
C ARG A 11 8.68 -11.78 11.41
N PRO A 12 8.02 -11.36 12.49
CA PRO A 12 6.99 -10.35 12.40
C PRO A 12 7.56 -9.08 11.76
N PRO A 13 6.78 -8.37 10.93
CA PRO A 13 7.28 -7.20 10.21
C PRO A 13 7.83 -6.17 11.20
N THR A 14 9.08 -5.78 10.95
CA THR A 14 9.79 -4.79 11.76
C THR A 14 9.47 -3.39 11.26
N ALA A 15 9.58 -2.38 12.13
CA ALA A 15 9.36 -1.00 11.75
C ALA A 15 10.21 -0.56 10.52
N PRO A 16 11.51 -0.93 10.41
CA PRO A 16 12.31 -0.63 9.22
C PRO A 16 11.76 -1.23 7.93
N VAL A 17 11.27 -2.47 7.96
CA VAL A 17 10.69 -3.13 6.77
C VAL A 17 9.44 -2.38 6.31
N MET A 18 8.54 -2.06 7.25
CA MET A 18 7.32 -1.31 6.93
C MET A 18 7.63 0.08 6.38
N LEU A 19 8.60 0.80 6.96
CA LEU A 19 9.01 2.12 6.45
C LEU A 19 9.63 2.04 5.06
N SER A 20 10.42 1.00 4.79
CA SER A 20 11.01 0.78 3.47
C SER A 20 9.91 0.55 2.42
N SER A 21 8.94 -0.32 2.71
CA SER A 21 7.78 -0.57 1.82
C SER A 21 6.92 0.68 1.64
N MET A 22 6.63 1.42 2.72
CA MET A 22 5.88 2.69 2.64
C MET A 22 6.63 3.71 1.77
N ARG A 23 7.95 3.84 1.94
CA ARG A 23 8.78 4.75 1.14
C ARG A 23 8.75 4.38 -0.33
N GLY A 24 8.89 3.10 -0.68
CA GLY A 24 8.80 2.62 -2.06
C GLY A 24 7.47 2.97 -2.69
N LEU A 25 6.37 2.60 -2.02
CA LEU A 25 5.02 2.89 -2.48
C LEU A 25 4.76 4.39 -2.66
N VAL A 26 5.12 5.21 -1.67
CA VAL A 26 4.97 6.68 -1.73
C VAL A 26 5.74 7.26 -2.92
N THR A 27 6.96 6.78 -3.15
CA THR A 27 7.79 7.22 -4.28
C THR A 27 7.11 6.87 -5.60
N ASN A 28 6.66 5.62 -5.74
CA ASN A 28 6.00 5.13 -6.96
C ASN A 28 4.68 5.87 -7.22
N LEU A 29 3.85 6.08 -6.19
CA LEU A 29 2.59 6.84 -6.31
C LEU A 29 2.81 8.31 -6.69
N ASN A 30 3.82 8.97 -6.12
CA ASN A 30 4.16 10.34 -6.50
C ASN A 30 4.64 10.41 -7.96
N GLN A 31 5.50 9.49 -8.40
CA GLN A 31 5.93 9.44 -9.80
C GLN A 31 4.75 9.13 -10.75
N TYR A 32 3.88 8.20 -10.37
CA TYR A 32 2.71 7.83 -11.13
C TYR A 32 1.72 8.98 -11.31
N THR A 33 1.40 9.68 -10.22
CA THR A 33 0.51 10.86 -10.26
C THR A 33 1.10 12.00 -11.07
N LEU A 34 2.43 12.19 -11.05
CA LEU A 34 3.10 13.18 -11.89
C LEU A 34 3.05 12.81 -13.38
N ARG A 35 3.30 11.53 -13.71
CA ARG A 35 3.43 11.05 -15.08
C ARG A 35 2.08 10.86 -15.78
N TYR A 36 1.11 10.28 -15.08
CA TYR A 36 -0.17 9.85 -15.66
C TYR A 36 -1.37 10.58 -15.07
N GLY A 37 -1.19 11.36 -14.00
CA GLY A 37 -2.32 12.03 -13.34
C GLY A 37 -3.11 12.96 -14.26
N ARG A 38 -2.50 13.52 -15.31
CA ARG A 38 -3.19 14.36 -16.29
C ARG A 38 -4.14 13.59 -17.21
N ASP A 39 -3.95 12.28 -17.34
CA ASP A 39 -4.73 11.42 -18.24
C ASP A 39 -6.01 10.90 -17.58
N PHE A 40 -6.13 11.06 -16.26
CA PHE A 40 -7.30 10.61 -15.53
C PHE A 40 -8.42 11.66 -15.52
N PRO A 41 -9.69 11.21 -15.43
CA PRO A 41 -10.82 12.09 -15.14
C PRO A 41 -10.54 12.97 -13.92
N ASN A 42 -11.00 14.21 -13.95
CA ASN A 42 -10.70 15.21 -12.91
C ASN A 42 -11.07 14.74 -11.50
N ASP A 43 -12.21 14.07 -11.34
CA ASP A 43 -12.66 13.56 -10.05
C ASP A 43 -11.77 12.43 -9.54
N PHE A 44 -11.42 11.48 -10.41
CA PHE A 44 -10.48 10.41 -10.10
C PHE A 44 -9.13 10.98 -9.67
N ARG A 45 -8.58 11.91 -10.47
CA ARG A 45 -7.30 12.57 -10.19
C ARG A 45 -7.31 13.28 -8.84
N ARG A 46 -8.40 14.00 -8.51
CA ARG A 46 -8.55 14.69 -7.22
C ARG A 46 -8.56 13.69 -6.07
N THR A 47 -9.35 12.62 -6.17
CA THR A 47 -9.42 11.59 -5.14
C THR A 47 -8.08 10.88 -4.96
N LEU A 48 -7.43 10.46 -6.05
CA LEU A 48 -6.10 9.83 -6.00
C LEU A 48 -5.08 10.74 -5.32
N ASN A 49 -4.98 12.01 -5.76
CA ASN A 49 -4.05 12.97 -5.18
C ASN A 49 -4.31 13.22 -3.69
N GLN A 50 -5.58 13.30 -3.28
CA GLN A 50 -5.93 13.44 -1.86
C GLN A 50 -5.46 12.23 -1.05
N ARG A 51 -5.69 11.02 -1.55
CA ARG A 51 -5.28 9.79 -0.85
C ARG A 51 -3.76 9.61 -0.82
N VAL A 52 -3.06 9.92 -1.90
CA VAL A 52 -1.59 9.92 -1.94
C VAL A 52 -1.02 10.92 -0.93
N ARG A 53 -1.61 12.12 -0.81
CA ARG A 53 -1.20 13.09 0.23
C ARG A 53 -1.42 12.54 1.65
N THR A 54 -2.55 11.89 1.92
CA THR A 54 -2.80 11.26 3.23
C THR A 54 -1.79 10.16 3.53
N LEU A 55 -1.47 9.30 2.54
CA LEU A 55 -0.44 8.27 2.70
C LEU A 55 0.95 8.88 2.94
N ASN A 56 1.31 9.94 2.22
CA ASN A 56 2.57 10.66 2.42
C ASN A 56 2.66 11.22 3.85
N GLN A 57 1.56 11.72 4.40
CA GLN A 57 1.51 12.19 5.77
C GLN A 57 1.74 11.04 6.75
N HIS A 58 1.02 9.92 6.61
CA HIS A 58 1.22 8.74 7.45
C HIS A 58 2.66 8.21 7.40
N PHE A 59 3.29 8.26 6.22
CA PHE A 59 4.70 7.91 6.08
C PHE A 59 5.61 8.85 6.88
N ARG A 60 5.44 10.17 6.75
CA ARG A 60 6.22 11.16 7.50
C ARG A 60 6.03 11.02 9.02
N ASP A 61 4.79 10.77 9.45
CA ASP A 61 4.49 10.55 10.86
C ASP A 61 5.22 9.31 11.38
N ALA A 62 5.14 8.19 10.66
CA ALA A 62 5.80 6.93 11.02
C ALA A 62 7.34 6.99 10.92
N GLU A 63 7.87 7.81 10.01
CA GLU A 63 9.31 8.07 9.89
C GLU A 63 9.83 8.87 11.09
N THR A 64 9.03 9.84 11.55
CA THR A 64 9.33 10.69 12.71
C THR A 64 9.17 9.93 14.02
N ASP A 65 8.06 9.20 14.20
CA ASP A 65 7.79 8.35 15.36
C ASP A 65 7.52 6.90 14.94
N ARG A 66 8.56 6.08 14.99
CA ARG A 66 8.50 4.66 14.65
C ARG A 66 7.58 3.85 15.56
N LYS A 67 7.22 4.36 16.75
CA LYS A 67 6.27 3.70 17.66
C LYS A 67 4.85 3.67 17.09
N LEU A 68 4.53 4.53 16.12
CA LEU A 68 3.24 4.47 15.42
C LEU A 68 3.02 3.12 14.73
N LEU A 69 4.09 2.46 14.27
CA LEU A 69 4.02 1.14 13.63
C LEU A 69 3.73 -0.02 14.60
N THR A 70 3.64 0.26 15.90
CA THR A 70 3.10 -0.67 16.91
C THR A 70 1.78 -0.19 17.51
N ASN A 71 1.32 1.01 17.15
CA ASN A 71 0.05 1.57 17.60
C ASN A 71 -1.11 0.98 16.77
N ALA A 72 -2.07 0.36 17.45
CA ALA A 72 -3.21 -0.29 16.77
C ALA A 72 -4.08 0.69 15.98
N ASN A 73 -4.36 1.88 16.52
CA ASN A 73 -5.20 2.88 15.86
C ASN A 73 -4.51 3.44 14.62
N PHE A 74 -3.19 3.68 14.70
CA PHE A 74 -2.41 4.10 13.53
C PHE A 74 -2.44 3.04 12.43
N LEU A 75 -2.20 1.78 12.78
CA LEU A 75 -2.22 0.66 11.82
C LEU A 75 -3.60 0.46 11.20
N ASP A 76 -4.69 0.70 11.95
CA ASP A 76 -6.06 0.65 11.44
C ASP A 76 -6.31 1.78 10.43
N THR A 77 -5.92 3.01 10.75
CA THR A 77 -6.02 4.16 9.84
C THR A 77 -5.17 3.98 8.59
N LEU A 78 -3.93 3.48 8.74
CA LEU A 78 -3.04 3.19 7.62
C LEU A 78 -3.63 2.10 6.71
N ALA A 79 -4.11 0.99 7.27
CA ALA A 79 -4.77 -0.06 6.50
C ALA A 79 -5.99 0.46 5.74
N GLY A 80 -6.79 1.33 6.37
CA GLY A 80 -7.93 1.99 5.73
C GLY A 80 -7.52 2.86 4.55
N THR A 81 -6.47 3.68 4.70
CA THR A 81 -5.94 4.51 3.61
C THR A 81 -5.42 3.66 2.45
N LEU A 82 -4.68 2.59 2.73
CA LEU A 82 -4.13 1.68 1.73
C LEU A 82 -5.23 0.90 0.98
N SER A 83 -6.24 0.37 1.70
CA SER A 83 -7.35 -0.36 1.08
C SER A 83 -8.19 0.57 0.19
N ASN A 84 -8.35 1.84 0.58
CA ASN A 84 -9.01 2.82 -0.27
C ASN A 84 -8.20 3.12 -1.54
N LEU A 85 -6.87 3.19 -1.45
CA LEU A 85 -6.00 3.36 -2.62
C LEU A 85 -6.07 2.15 -3.55
N GLU A 86 -6.05 0.93 -3.01
CA GLU A 86 -6.24 -0.32 -3.77
C GLU A 86 -7.55 -0.26 -4.58
N ASN A 87 -8.67 0.03 -3.91
CA ASN A 87 -9.98 0.15 -4.56
C ASN A 87 -10.01 1.22 -5.68
N ILE A 88 -9.30 2.35 -5.49
CA ILE A 88 -9.21 3.40 -6.51
C ILE A 88 -8.45 2.88 -7.73
N LEU A 89 -7.31 2.23 -7.53
CA LEU A 89 -6.49 1.72 -8.63
C LEU A 89 -7.16 0.54 -9.34
N GLU A 90 -7.89 -0.32 -8.63
CA GLU A 90 -8.70 -1.38 -9.25
C GLU A 90 -9.79 -0.82 -10.17
N ARG A 91 -10.51 0.21 -9.72
CA ARG A 91 -11.51 0.88 -10.57
C ARG A 91 -10.87 1.49 -11.82
N LEU A 92 -9.68 2.05 -11.69
CA LEU A 92 -8.93 2.57 -12.82
C LEU A 92 -8.53 1.46 -13.80
N LEU A 93 -7.98 0.35 -13.30
CA LEU A 93 -7.63 -0.81 -14.14
C LEU A 93 -8.85 -1.32 -14.92
N LEU A 94 -10.01 -1.44 -14.27
CA LEU A 94 -11.25 -1.84 -14.93
C LEU A 94 -11.64 -0.86 -16.05
N GLN A 95 -11.53 0.45 -15.80
CA GLN A 95 -11.77 1.46 -16.83
C GLN A 95 -10.78 1.36 -17.99
N LEU A 96 -9.50 1.13 -17.72
CA LEU A 96 -8.45 1.00 -18.73
C LEU A 96 -8.65 -0.24 -19.61
N VAL A 97 -9.03 -1.38 -19.01
CA VAL A 97 -9.34 -2.61 -19.76
C VAL A 97 -10.56 -2.42 -20.66
N HIS A 98 -11.54 -1.61 -20.26
CA HIS A 98 -12.76 -1.39 -21.02
C HIS A 98 -12.62 -0.35 -22.14
N LEU A 99 -11.52 0.41 -22.20
CA LEU A 99 -11.35 1.48 -23.18
C LEU A 99 -11.13 0.98 -24.63
N GLN A 100 -10.95 -0.32 -24.89
CA GLN A 100 -10.73 -0.92 -26.22
C GLN A 100 -9.65 -0.25 -27.10
N ASP A 101 -8.85 0.67 -26.55
CA ASP A 101 -7.76 1.37 -27.22
C ASP A 101 -6.41 0.89 -26.64
N PRO A 102 -5.74 -0.09 -27.30
CA PRO A 102 -4.46 -0.64 -26.88
C PRO A 102 -3.29 0.30 -27.26
N SER A 103 -3.44 1.60 -27.02
CA SER A 103 -2.33 2.53 -27.25
C SER A 103 -1.16 2.20 -26.31
N PRO A 104 0.11 2.42 -26.71
CA PRO A 104 1.27 2.25 -25.84
C PRO A 104 1.18 3.08 -24.55
N ARG A 105 0.39 4.16 -24.58
CA ARG A 105 0.07 4.97 -23.41
C ARG A 105 -0.87 4.24 -22.47
N THR A 106 -1.96 3.66 -22.97
CA THR A 106 -2.91 2.85 -22.19
C THR A 106 -2.21 1.63 -21.57
N GLU A 107 -1.35 0.95 -22.32
CA GLU A 107 -0.54 -0.17 -21.82
C GLU A 107 0.41 0.28 -20.71
N GLY A 108 1.14 1.38 -20.92
CA GLY A 108 2.02 1.95 -19.91
C GLY A 108 1.30 2.34 -18.63
N VAL A 109 0.13 3.00 -18.72
CA VAL A 109 -0.69 3.32 -17.55
C VAL A 109 -1.10 2.03 -16.84
N THR A 110 -1.61 1.03 -17.57
CA THR A 110 -2.09 -0.25 -17.01
C THR A 110 -0.98 -1.00 -16.28
N GLN A 111 0.19 -1.17 -16.91
CA GLN A 111 1.34 -1.85 -16.30
C GLN A 111 1.80 -1.15 -15.01
N ASN A 112 1.89 0.18 -15.02
CA ASN A 112 2.29 0.93 -13.83
C ASN A 112 1.22 0.85 -12.73
N THR A 113 -0.07 0.89 -13.07
CA THR A 113 -1.15 0.72 -12.10
C THR A 113 -1.09 -0.67 -11.45
N GLU A 114 -0.81 -1.72 -12.23
CA GLU A 114 -0.69 -3.09 -11.73
C GLU A 114 0.46 -3.21 -10.72
N TRP A 115 1.63 -2.64 -11.04
CA TRP A 115 2.79 -2.64 -10.14
C TRP A 115 2.51 -1.89 -8.83
N ILE A 116 1.86 -0.73 -8.90
CA ILE A 116 1.48 0.02 -7.71
C ILE A 116 0.43 -0.74 -6.89
N ARG A 117 -0.50 -1.45 -7.53
CA ARG A 117 -1.45 -2.32 -6.84
C ARG A 117 -0.73 -3.46 -6.10
N GLN A 118 0.30 -4.05 -6.70
CA GLN A 118 1.13 -5.05 -6.03
C GLN A 118 1.85 -4.47 -4.81
N ASP A 119 2.51 -3.31 -4.94
CA ASP A 119 3.16 -2.62 -3.81
C ASP A 119 2.18 -2.30 -2.66
N LEU A 120 0.95 -1.88 -3.00
CA LEU A 120 -0.11 -1.64 -2.03
C LEU A 120 -0.49 -2.91 -1.29
N ASN A 121 -0.63 -4.02 -2.00
CA ASN A 121 -1.00 -5.31 -1.44
C ASN A 121 0.07 -5.88 -0.52
N ASP A 122 1.33 -5.75 -0.90
CA ASP A 122 2.44 -6.15 -0.05
C ASP A 122 2.47 -5.35 1.25
N LEU A 123 2.28 -4.03 1.16
CA LEU A 123 2.22 -3.19 2.37
C LEU A 123 0.98 -3.49 3.22
N LEU A 124 -0.18 -3.73 2.62
CA LEU A 124 -1.39 -4.16 3.33
C LEU A 124 -1.16 -5.46 4.10
N ASN A 125 -0.46 -6.42 3.48
CA ASN A 125 -0.10 -7.68 4.13
C ASN A 125 0.82 -7.45 5.33
N LEU A 126 1.85 -6.60 5.20
CA LEU A 126 2.72 -6.23 6.32
C LEU A 126 1.94 -5.57 7.46
N VAL A 127 1.01 -4.67 7.15
CA VAL A 127 0.16 -4.02 8.16
C VAL A 127 -0.76 -5.03 8.85
N ARG A 128 -1.39 -5.94 8.09
CA ARG A 128 -2.24 -7.02 8.63
C ARG A 128 -1.47 -7.94 9.56
N GLU A 129 -0.28 -8.37 9.15
CA GLU A 129 0.62 -9.18 9.98
C GLU A 129 1.02 -8.45 11.26
N LYS A 130 1.41 -7.16 11.14
CA LYS A 130 1.79 -6.36 12.31
C LYS A 130 0.64 -6.26 13.32
N ARG A 131 -0.58 -6.04 12.84
CA ARG A 131 -1.79 -6.03 13.68
C ARG A 131 -2.01 -7.37 14.37
N ALA A 132 -1.86 -8.49 13.65
CA ALA A 132 -2.01 -9.82 14.22
C ALA A 132 -0.99 -10.07 15.34
N VAL A 133 0.26 -9.64 15.16
CA VAL A 133 1.32 -9.74 16.16
C VAL A 133 0.99 -8.90 17.40
N ASN A 134 0.57 -7.65 17.22
CA ASN A 134 0.21 -6.78 18.34
C ASN A 134 -1.00 -7.33 19.13
N ARG A 135 -1.99 -7.91 18.45
CA ARG A 135 -3.12 -8.59 19.10
C ARG A 135 -2.69 -9.81 19.92
N ARG A 136 -1.76 -10.62 19.40
CA ARG A 136 -1.22 -11.79 20.11
C ARG A 136 -0.39 -11.40 21.33
N ALA A 137 0.40 -10.34 21.24
CA ALA A 137 1.20 -9.84 22.36
C ALA A 137 0.31 -9.38 23.53
N ARG A 138 -0.77 -8.65 23.25
CA ARG A 138 -1.73 -8.18 24.27
C ARG A 138 -2.50 -9.30 24.98
N ARG A 139 -2.61 -10.50 24.39
CA ARG A 139 -3.28 -11.65 25.01
C ARG A 139 -2.39 -12.44 25.96
N ARG A 140 -1.08 -12.15 25.99
CA ARG A 140 -0.09 -12.84 26.82
C ARG A 140 0.31 -12.04 28.08
N THR A 141 -0.21 -10.83 28.21
CA THR A 141 -0.05 -9.91 29.34
C THR A 141 -1.37 -9.81 30.07
#